data_AF-A0A9W8MMR5-F1
#
_entry.id   AF-A0A9W8MMR5-F1
#
_cell.length_a   1.000
_cell.length_b   1.000
_cell.length_c   1.000
_cell.angle_alpha   90.00
_cell.angle_beta   90.00
_cell.angle_gamma   90.00
#
_symmetry.space_group_name_H-M   'P 1'
#
loop_
_entity.id
_entity.type
_entity.pdbx_description
1 polymer ?
#
loop_
_entity_poly.entity_id
_entity_poly.type
_entity_poly.pdbx_seq_one_letter_code
_entity_poly.pdbx_strand_id
1 'polypeptide(L)'
;MDLCEKNCSQPDPDIAGIGGMVSFAIGAGFTIVIASASLLLNISKSPNGLDAWLSHLIARIIPSRMKINPKTAESLSKDFLLPILFTSNDSQLLTGFVVLLAGWIHFARDLSVYHFSVIINMGCETTAVTASDASSISKPALTQEVTQYIRRLVDLAIVFLTSMTLQIALPVAWYISGLVELAAVRRYGTLSFQKCGEDAQKEYQWGFGQIAPTLYLLSLFLPTLDAFRDYQDLKRARVD
;
A
#
# COMPACT_ATOMS: atom_id res chain seq x y z
N MET A 1 -15.19 -0.82 -42.74
CA MET A 1 -13.78 -0.63 -42.32
C MET A 1 -13.84 0.08 -40.99
N ASP A 2 -13.86 -0.75 -39.96
CA ASP A 2 -14.34 -0.43 -38.63
C ASP A 2 -13.29 0.36 -37.84
N LEU A 3 -13.74 1.26 -36.96
CA LEU A 3 -12.90 1.94 -35.97
C LEU A 3 -12.07 0.97 -35.09
N CYS A 4 -12.38 -0.32 -35.13
CA CYS A 4 -11.63 -1.39 -34.49
C CYS A 4 -10.26 -1.65 -35.16
N GLU A 5 -10.13 -1.42 -36.47
CA GLU A 5 -8.89 -1.69 -37.22
C GLU A 5 -7.78 -0.66 -36.92
N LYS A 6 -8.12 0.52 -36.39
CA LYS A 6 -7.14 1.58 -36.08
C LYS A 6 -6.58 1.57 -34.65
N ASN A 7 -7.13 0.78 -33.73
CA ASN A 7 -6.75 0.80 -32.31
C ASN A 7 -6.31 -0.56 -31.75
N CYS A 8 -5.94 -1.51 -32.61
CA CYS A 8 -5.30 -2.74 -32.16
C CYS A 8 -3.90 -2.42 -31.62
N SER A 9 -3.81 -2.22 -30.30
CA SER A 9 -2.53 -2.14 -29.61
C SER A 9 -1.85 -3.50 -29.64
N GLN A 10 -0.54 -3.51 -29.83
CA GLN A 10 0.25 -4.71 -29.63
C GLN A 10 0.47 -4.95 -28.14
N PRO A 11 0.51 -6.22 -27.69
CA PRO A 11 0.92 -6.56 -26.33
C PRO A 11 2.36 -6.12 -26.05
N ASP A 12 2.58 -5.40 -24.94
CA ASP A 12 3.90 -4.99 -24.49
C ASP A 12 4.21 -5.52 -23.07
N PRO A 13 4.98 -6.62 -22.96
CA PRO A 13 5.32 -7.22 -21.68
C PRO A 13 6.26 -6.38 -20.81
N ASP A 14 6.94 -5.37 -21.36
CA ASP A 14 7.80 -4.49 -20.57
C ASP A 14 6.96 -3.45 -19.80
N ILE A 15 5.74 -3.17 -20.25
CA ILE A 15 4.88 -2.15 -19.66
C ILE A 15 3.71 -2.76 -18.87
N ALA A 16 2.97 -3.71 -19.46
CA ALA A 16 1.85 -4.41 -18.82
C ALA A 16 2.21 -5.85 -18.41
N GLY A 17 3.50 -6.10 -18.24
CA GLY A 17 4.02 -7.40 -17.83
C GLY A 17 3.45 -7.89 -16.51
N ILE A 18 3.12 -9.18 -16.45
CA ILE A 18 2.57 -9.78 -15.23
C ILE A 18 3.53 -9.67 -14.04
N GLY A 19 4.84 -9.79 -14.28
CA GLY A 19 5.84 -9.65 -13.22
C GLY A 19 5.86 -8.24 -12.61
N GLY A 20 5.69 -7.20 -13.42
CA GLY A 20 5.58 -5.82 -12.94
C GLY A 20 4.35 -5.64 -12.04
N MET A 21 3.18 -6.00 -12.55
CA MET A 21 1.91 -5.93 -11.80
C MET A 21 1.96 -6.69 -10.47
N VAL A 22 2.45 -7.94 -10.50
CA VAL A 22 2.54 -8.79 -9.31
C VAL A 22 3.52 -8.19 -8.28
N SER A 23 4.63 -7.63 -8.74
CA SER A 23 5.61 -7.01 -7.84
C SER A 23 5.06 -5.77 -7.15
N PHE A 24 4.35 -4.91 -7.87
CA PHE A 24 3.66 -3.77 -7.28
C PHE A 24 2.60 -4.22 -6.26
N ALA A 25 1.77 -5.19 -6.63
CA ALA A 25 0.74 -5.73 -5.75
C ALA A 25 1.32 -6.33 -4.46
N ILE A 26 2.41 -7.10 -4.55
CA ILE A 26 3.08 -7.68 -3.38
C ILE A 26 3.69 -6.58 -2.51
N GLY A 27 4.34 -5.59 -3.13
CA GLY A 27 4.91 -4.46 -2.41
C GLY A 27 3.83 -3.72 -1.61
N ALA A 28 2.78 -3.23 -2.28
CA ALA A 28 1.70 -2.50 -1.63
C ALA A 28 1.04 -3.32 -0.52
N GLY A 29 0.81 -4.62 -0.76
CA GLY A 29 0.28 -5.55 0.23
C GLY A 29 1.21 -5.69 1.45
N PHE A 30 2.52 -5.79 1.24
CA PHE A 30 3.51 -5.85 2.31
C PHE A 30 3.43 -4.61 3.21
N THR A 31 3.42 -3.41 2.63
CA THR A 31 3.36 -2.18 3.43
C THR A 31 2.06 -2.05 4.21
N ILE A 32 0.93 -2.43 3.62
CA ILE A 32 -0.37 -2.46 4.31
C ILE A 32 -0.34 -3.44 5.49
N VAL A 33 0.31 -4.60 5.34
CA VAL A 33 0.46 -5.58 6.43
C VAL A 33 1.31 -5.00 7.57
N ILE A 34 2.44 -4.37 7.26
CA ILE A 34 3.32 -3.77 8.28
C ILE A 34 2.62 -2.60 8.98
N ALA A 35 1.96 -1.71 8.24
CA ALA A 35 1.17 -0.61 8.78
C ALA A 35 0.07 -1.13 9.71
N SER A 36 -0.70 -2.12 9.24
CA SER A 36 -1.77 -2.74 10.02
C SER A 36 -1.22 -3.39 11.29
N ALA A 37 -0.11 -4.13 11.20
CA ALA A 37 0.52 -4.74 12.36
C ALA A 37 0.97 -3.68 13.38
N SER A 38 1.58 -2.58 12.93
CA SER A 38 2.02 -1.49 13.80
C SER A 38 0.85 -0.80 14.50
N LEU A 39 -0.25 -0.56 13.78
CA LEU A 39 -1.47 0.03 14.32
C LEU A 39 -2.17 -0.92 15.31
N LEU A 40 -2.29 -2.20 14.97
CA LEU A 40 -2.90 -3.21 15.83
C LEU A 40 -2.14 -3.42 17.15
N LEU A 41 -0.82 -3.30 17.15
CA LEU A 41 -0.03 -3.37 18.40
C LEU A 41 -0.32 -2.19 19.34
N ASN A 42 -0.75 -1.05 18.81
CA ASN A 42 -1.00 0.17 19.60
C ASN A 42 -2.49 0.48 19.78
N ILE A 43 -3.40 -0.26 19.13
CA ILE A 43 -4.85 0.02 19.13
C ILE A 43 -5.45 0.05 20.54
N SER A 44 -4.93 -0.75 21.47
CA SER A 44 -5.36 -0.79 22.87
C SER A 44 -5.14 0.51 23.64
N LYS A 45 -4.27 1.40 23.13
CA LYS A 45 -3.98 2.71 23.73
C LYS A 45 -4.86 3.82 23.14
N SER A 46 -5.65 3.54 22.11
CA SER A 46 -6.48 4.55 21.46
C SER A 46 -7.66 4.93 22.35
N PRO A 47 -7.94 6.24 22.54
CA PRO A 47 -9.13 6.71 23.24
C PRO A 47 -10.42 6.58 22.40
N ASN A 48 -10.31 6.16 21.13
CA ASN A 48 -11.45 6.06 20.22
C ASN A 48 -12.31 4.83 20.52
N GLY A 49 -13.63 5.01 20.64
CA GLY A 49 -14.57 3.92 20.91
C GLY A 49 -14.61 2.83 19.81
N LEU A 50 -14.36 3.20 18.55
CA LEU A 50 -14.29 2.28 17.41
C LEU A 50 -13.02 1.39 17.50
N ASP A 51 -11.90 2.00 17.88
CA ASP A 51 -10.65 1.28 18.12
C ASP A 51 -10.74 0.39 19.37
N ALA A 52 -11.44 0.84 20.43
CA ALA A 52 -11.72 0.02 21.61
C ALA A 52 -12.61 -1.18 21.29
N TRP A 53 -13.64 -0.99 20.44
CA TRP A 53 -14.46 -2.09 19.94
C TRP A 53 -13.64 -3.11 19.15
N LEU A 54 -12.79 -2.66 18.22
CA LEU A 54 -11.92 -3.54 17.45
C LEU A 54 -10.91 -4.27 18.35
N SER A 55 -10.30 -3.56 19.30
CA SER A 55 -9.42 -4.15 20.32
C SER A 55 -10.11 -5.27 21.11
N HIS A 56 -11.35 -5.06 21.52
CA HIS A 56 -12.15 -6.09 22.21
C HIS A 56 -12.47 -7.28 21.30
N LEU A 57 -12.78 -7.05 20.03
CA LEU A 57 -13.02 -8.13 19.06
C LEU A 57 -11.76 -8.97 18.86
N ILE A 58 -10.62 -8.33 18.67
CA ILE A 58 -9.31 -8.98 18.53
C ILE A 58 -8.96 -9.78 19.79
N ALA A 59 -9.19 -9.20 20.98
CA ALA A 59 -8.92 -9.86 22.26
C ALA A 59 -9.77 -11.14 22.48
N ARG A 60 -10.89 -11.30 21.77
CA ARG A 60 -11.69 -12.54 21.77
C ARG A 60 -11.14 -13.61 20.85
N ILE A 61 -10.48 -13.20 19.76
CA ILE A 61 -9.93 -14.11 18.74
C ILE A 61 -8.53 -14.58 19.13
N ILE A 62 -7.71 -13.69 19.71
CA ILE A 62 -6.32 -14.00 20.06
C ILE A 62 -6.26 -14.81 21.37
N PRO A 63 -5.68 -16.03 21.35
CA PRO A 63 -5.50 -16.83 22.56
C PRO A 63 -4.68 -16.09 23.61
N SER A 64 -5.00 -16.30 24.90
CA SER A 64 -4.28 -15.68 26.02
C SER A 64 -2.77 -15.95 26.02
N ARG A 65 -2.31 -17.05 25.41
CA ARG A 65 -0.90 -17.41 25.25
C ARG A 65 -0.12 -16.54 24.25
N MET A 66 -0.82 -15.81 23.36
CA MET A 66 -0.23 -14.90 22.38
C MET A 66 -0.27 -13.44 22.82
N LYS A 67 -0.66 -13.15 24.07
CA LYS A 67 -0.69 -11.78 24.60
C LYS A 67 0.74 -11.27 24.78
N ILE A 68 1.12 -10.36 23.89
CA ILE A 68 2.39 -9.65 23.97
C ILE A 68 2.31 -8.63 25.12
N ASN A 69 3.38 -8.53 25.91
CA ASN A 69 3.49 -7.49 26.95
C ASN A 69 3.40 -6.10 26.29
N PRO A 70 2.62 -5.14 26.83
CA PRO A 70 2.47 -3.81 26.25
C PRO A 70 3.80 -3.09 25.99
N LYS A 71 4.82 -3.28 26.84
CA LYS A 71 6.16 -2.70 26.61
C LYS A 71 6.85 -3.32 25.39
N THR A 72 6.69 -4.64 25.21
CA THR A 72 7.23 -5.36 24.06
C THR A 72 6.48 -5.02 22.78
N ALA A 73 5.16 -4.87 22.84
CA ALA A 73 4.33 -4.44 21.71
C ALA A 73 4.72 -3.03 21.23
N GLU A 74 4.92 -2.10 22.18
CA GLU A 74 5.38 -0.74 21.86
C GLU A 74 6.77 -0.73 21.23
N SER A 75 7.71 -1.49 21.79
CA SER A 75 9.06 -1.61 21.23
C SER A 75 9.07 -2.28 19.86
N LEU A 76 8.27 -3.34 19.66
CA LEU A 76 8.15 -4.00 18.36
C LEU A 76 7.56 -3.04 17.31
N SER A 77 6.56 -2.24 17.68
CA SER A 77 6.01 -1.23 16.77
C SER A 77 7.03 -0.14 16.45
N LYS A 78 7.63 0.49 17.46
CA LYS A 78 8.49 1.67 17.28
C LYS A 78 9.88 1.36 16.73
N ASP A 79 10.52 0.32 17.27
CA ASP A 79 11.93 0.04 17.01
C ASP A 79 12.10 -0.93 15.81
N PHE A 80 11.02 -1.57 15.34
CA PHE A 80 11.08 -2.55 14.26
C PHE A 80 10.09 -2.26 13.13
N LEU A 81 8.78 -2.21 13.40
CA LEU A 81 7.78 -2.07 12.33
C LEU A 81 7.73 -0.68 11.69
N LEU A 82 7.85 0.40 12.47
CA LEU A 82 7.83 1.77 11.94
C LEU A 82 9.00 2.07 10.98
N PRO A 83 10.26 1.70 11.28
CA PRO A 83 11.36 1.84 10.32
C PRO A 83 11.08 1.13 9.00
N ILE A 84 10.59 -0.12 9.05
CA ILE A 84 10.23 -0.90 7.85
C ILE A 84 9.12 -0.19 7.08
N LEU A 85 8.09 0.28 7.77
CA LEU A 85 6.96 0.98 7.19
C LEU A 85 7.43 2.22 6.42
N PHE A 86 8.20 3.10 7.06
CA PHE A 86 8.65 4.33 6.43
C PHE A 86 9.53 4.07 5.21
N THR A 87 10.51 3.17 5.31
CA THR A 87 11.36 2.87 4.17
C THR A 87 10.60 2.18 3.04
N SER A 88 9.68 1.27 3.36
CA SER A 88 8.85 0.59 2.35
C SER A 88 7.91 1.59 1.67
N ASN A 89 7.35 2.53 2.41
CA ASN A 89 6.47 3.57 1.88
C ASN A 89 7.24 4.54 0.95
N ASP A 90 8.41 5.03 1.35
CA ASP A 90 9.26 5.87 0.51
C ASP A 90 9.63 5.16 -0.81
N SER A 91 9.96 3.87 -0.72
CA SER A 91 10.28 3.04 -1.87
C SER A 91 9.10 2.92 -2.85
N GLN A 92 7.88 2.78 -2.33
CA GLN A 92 6.66 2.65 -3.14
C GLN A 92 6.24 3.98 -3.75
N LEU A 93 6.31 5.07 -2.99
CA LEU A 93 6.01 6.40 -3.50
C LEU A 93 6.95 6.78 -4.65
N LEU A 94 8.27 6.57 -4.46
CA LEU A 94 9.25 6.88 -5.48
C LEU A 94 9.04 6.01 -6.73
N THR A 95 8.84 4.71 -6.53
CA THR A 95 8.64 3.76 -7.63
C THR A 95 7.34 4.03 -8.39
N GLY A 96 6.25 4.29 -7.68
CA GLY A 96 4.96 4.67 -8.28
C GLY A 96 5.04 5.97 -9.05
N PHE A 97 5.72 6.98 -8.51
CA PHE A 97 5.97 8.26 -9.20
C PHE A 97 6.78 8.06 -10.50
N VAL A 98 7.87 7.29 -10.44
CA VAL A 98 8.71 7.01 -11.61
C VAL A 98 7.93 6.27 -12.70
N VAL A 99 7.12 5.28 -12.33
CA VAL A 99 6.28 4.53 -13.29
C VAL A 99 5.21 5.43 -13.91
N LEU A 100 4.54 6.27 -13.14
CA LEU A 100 3.57 7.25 -13.66
C LEU A 100 4.24 8.24 -14.62
N LEU A 101 5.43 8.75 -14.27
CA LEU A 101 6.19 9.66 -15.11
C LEU A 101 6.60 8.99 -16.44
N ALA A 102 7.12 7.76 -16.37
CA ALA A 102 7.46 6.98 -17.55
C ALA A 102 6.24 6.75 -18.44
N GLY A 103 5.11 6.34 -17.85
CA GLY A 103 3.85 6.16 -18.56
C GLY A 103 3.35 7.43 -19.21
N TRP A 104 3.46 8.58 -18.55
CA TRP A 104 3.09 9.88 -19.13
C TRP A 104 3.95 10.24 -20.36
N ILE A 105 5.26 10.01 -20.27
CA ILE A 105 6.20 10.26 -21.38
C ILE A 105 5.87 9.37 -22.59
N HIS A 106 5.58 8.09 -22.35
CA HIS A 106 5.26 7.13 -23.41
C HIS A 106 3.83 7.30 -23.96
N PHE A 107 2.87 7.73 -23.14
CA PHE A 107 1.50 8.02 -23.59
C PHE A 107 1.45 9.12 -24.66
N ALA A 108 2.36 10.08 -24.60
CA ALA A 108 2.47 11.11 -25.63
C ALA A 108 3.05 10.62 -26.97
N ARG A 109 3.62 9.40 -27.03
CA ARG A 109 4.36 8.90 -28.19
C ARG A 109 3.69 7.69 -28.84
N ASP A 110 3.58 6.61 -28.09
CA ASP A 110 3.34 5.27 -28.64
C ASP A 110 2.60 4.33 -27.67
N LEU A 111 2.26 4.79 -26.45
CA LEU A 111 1.55 3.94 -25.49
C LEU A 111 0.06 3.90 -25.75
N SER A 112 -0.51 2.69 -25.82
CA SER A 112 -1.96 2.53 -25.90
C SER A 112 -2.65 2.99 -24.62
N VAL A 113 -3.93 3.34 -24.74
CA VAL A 113 -4.81 3.63 -23.59
C VAL A 113 -4.83 2.49 -22.57
N TYR A 114 -4.85 1.23 -23.02
CA TYR A 114 -4.84 0.06 -22.13
C TYR A 114 -3.57 0.01 -21.25
N HIS A 115 -2.39 0.05 -21.88
CA HIS A 115 -1.11 0.04 -21.16
C HIS A 115 -1.00 1.26 -20.22
N PHE A 116 -1.50 2.43 -20.63
CA PHE A 116 -1.52 3.60 -19.77
C PHE A 116 -2.48 3.46 -18.57
N SER A 117 -3.65 2.86 -18.74
CA SER A 117 -4.57 2.54 -17.64
C SER A 117 -3.94 1.56 -16.64
N VAL A 118 -3.16 0.58 -17.11
CA VAL A 118 -2.39 -0.32 -16.24
C VAL A 118 -1.38 0.46 -15.41
N ILE A 119 -0.60 1.36 -16.03
CA ILE A 119 0.38 2.21 -15.32
C ILE A 119 -0.32 3.09 -14.28
N ILE A 120 -1.44 3.73 -14.65
CA ILE A 120 -2.21 4.57 -13.70
C ILE A 120 -2.66 3.73 -12.51
N ASN A 121 -3.22 2.55 -12.73
CA ASN A 121 -3.68 1.70 -11.63
C ASN A 121 -2.51 1.30 -10.72
N MET A 122 -1.37 0.89 -11.28
CA MET A 122 -0.18 0.57 -10.48
C MET A 122 0.33 1.79 -9.69
N GLY A 123 0.36 2.97 -10.30
CA GLY A 123 0.78 4.21 -9.64
C GLY A 123 -0.18 4.66 -8.55
N CYS A 124 -1.50 4.60 -8.79
CA CYS A 124 -2.51 4.98 -7.81
C CYS A 124 -2.57 4.04 -6.60
N GLU A 125 -2.21 2.77 -6.76
CA GLU A 125 -2.06 1.84 -5.64
C GLU A 125 -0.93 2.26 -4.68
N THR A 126 0.16 2.87 -5.19
CA THR A 126 1.25 3.36 -4.33
C THR A 126 0.85 4.59 -3.49
N THR A 127 -0.02 5.46 -4.01
CA THR A 127 -0.46 6.67 -3.29
C THR A 127 -1.38 6.39 -2.09
N ALA A 128 -2.10 5.27 -2.10
CA ALA A 128 -2.99 4.90 -0.99
C ALA A 128 -2.22 4.50 0.27
N VAL A 129 -0.98 4.03 0.12
CA VAL A 129 -0.09 3.63 1.21
C VAL A 129 0.52 4.86 1.90
N THR A 130 0.79 5.94 1.17
CA THR A 130 1.33 7.19 1.75
C THR A 130 0.35 7.97 2.65
N ALA A 131 -0.96 7.79 2.47
CA ALA A 131 -1.96 8.53 3.24
C ALA A 131 -2.06 8.06 4.71
N SER A 132 -1.66 6.83 5.03
CA SER A 132 -1.66 6.33 6.42
C SER A 132 -0.59 6.98 7.30
N ASP A 133 0.56 7.40 6.73
CA ASP A 133 1.70 7.92 7.49
C ASP A 133 1.47 9.33 8.05
N ALA A 134 0.83 10.22 7.27
CA ALA A 134 0.58 11.60 7.69
C ALA A 134 -0.33 11.71 8.93
N SER A 135 -1.21 10.72 9.13
CA SER A 135 -2.17 10.69 10.24
C SER A 135 -1.54 10.26 11.58
N SER A 136 -0.39 9.59 11.56
CA SER A 136 0.32 9.15 12.77
C SER A 136 1.07 10.28 13.50
N ILE A 137 1.26 11.43 12.83
CA ILE A 137 2.15 12.51 13.29
C ILE A 137 1.40 13.73 13.86
N SER A 138 0.12 13.92 13.57
CA SER A 138 -0.60 15.16 13.94
C SER A 138 -1.40 15.05 15.24
N LYS A 139 -0.86 15.57 16.34
CA LYS A 139 -1.65 16.00 17.51
C LYS A 139 -1.66 17.52 17.58
N PRO A 140 -2.72 18.20 17.10
CA PRO A 140 -2.85 19.63 17.32
C PRO A 140 -3.39 19.92 18.72
N ALA A 141 -2.61 20.66 19.51
CA ALA A 141 -3.06 21.33 20.73
C ALA A 141 -3.67 22.68 20.36
N LEU A 142 -4.96 22.93 20.62
CA LEU A 142 -5.52 24.27 20.42
C LEU A 142 -6.67 24.60 21.39
N THR A 143 -6.71 25.84 21.89
CA THR A 143 -7.56 26.40 22.96
C THR A 143 -8.82 27.16 22.45
N GLN A 144 -9.62 27.66 23.40
CA GLN A 144 -11.03 28.14 23.47
C GLN A 144 -11.46 29.42 22.67
N GLU A 145 -12.73 29.86 22.44
CA GLU A 145 -14.15 29.61 22.88
C GLU A 145 -15.14 30.07 21.74
N VAL A 146 -16.48 29.89 21.87
CA VAL A 146 -17.56 29.90 20.81
C VAL A 146 -17.47 28.75 19.80
N THR A 147 -16.24 28.30 19.63
CA THR A 147 -15.77 27.13 18.90
C THR A 147 -16.39 25.80 19.38
N GLN A 148 -17.03 25.67 20.55
CA GLN A 148 -17.32 24.35 21.15
C GLN A 148 -18.20 23.36 20.35
N TYR A 149 -19.24 23.78 19.64
CA TYR A 149 -20.09 22.82 18.90
C TYR A 149 -19.44 22.40 17.57
N ILE A 150 -18.92 23.37 16.81
CA ILE A 150 -18.08 23.12 15.63
C ILE A 150 -16.83 22.34 16.04
N ARG A 151 -16.23 22.64 17.19
CA ARG A 151 -15.10 21.93 17.78
C ARG A 151 -15.48 20.52 18.18
N ARG A 152 -16.66 20.26 18.72
CA ARG A 152 -17.10 18.87 18.97
C ARG A 152 -17.31 18.10 17.68
N LEU A 153 -17.85 18.73 16.64
CA LEU A 153 -17.98 18.11 15.31
C LEU A 153 -16.61 17.91 14.64
N VAL A 154 -15.71 18.86 14.78
CA VAL A 154 -14.32 18.80 14.29
C VAL A 154 -13.50 17.81 15.09
N ASP A 155 -13.64 17.75 16.41
CA ASP A 155 -13.00 16.78 17.29
C ASP A 155 -13.56 15.39 17.00
N LEU A 156 -14.87 15.24 16.77
CA LEU A 156 -15.49 13.98 16.35
C LEU A 156 -14.99 13.56 14.97
N ALA A 157 -14.91 14.49 14.02
CA ALA A 157 -14.37 14.25 12.69
C ALA A 157 -12.88 13.90 12.74
N ILE A 158 -12.08 14.59 13.56
CA ILE A 158 -10.66 14.29 13.78
C ILE A 158 -10.53 12.93 14.44
N VAL A 159 -11.27 12.63 15.50
CA VAL A 159 -11.25 11.31 16.17
C VAL A 159 -11.66 10.21 15.19
N PHE A 160 -12.66 10.45 14.34
CA PHE A 160 -13.08 9.52 13.30
C PHE A 160 -12.01 9.33 12.21
N LEU A 161 -11.45 10.41 11.67
CA LEU A 161 -10.40 10.41 10.65
C LEU A 161 -9.05 9.88 11.19
N THR A 162 -8.80 10.01 12.50
CA THR A 162 -7.63 9.49 13.21
C THR A 162 -7.88 8.12 13.83
N SER A 163 -9.04 7.49 13.56
CA SER A 163 -9.30 6.12 14.00
C SER A 163 -8.28 5.19 13.35
N MET A 164 -7.55 4.46 14.18
CA MET A 164 -6.59 3.45 13.72
C MET A 164 -7.31 2.36 12.92
N THR A 165 -8.55 2.04 13.30
CA THR A 165 -9.40 1.10 12.55
C THR A 165 -9.71 1.61 11.15
N LEU A 166 -10.04 2.89 10.99
CA LEU A 166 -10.29 3.48 9.67
C LEU A 166 -8.99 3.55 8.85
N GLN A 167 -7.86 3.86 9.50
CA GLN A 167 -6.53 3.85 8.88
C GLN A 167 -6.07 2.46 8.43
N ILE A 168 -6.62 1.38 8.99
CA ILE A 168 -6.41 0.01 8.50
C ILE A 168 -7.43 -0.31 7.39
N ALA A 169 -8.71 -0.06 7.66
CA ALA A 169 -9.79 -0.50 6.79
C ALA A 169 -9.75 0.19 5.42
N LEU A 170 -9.44 1.48 5.37
CA LEU A 170 -9.47 2.25 4.13
C LEU A 170 -8.35 1.84 3.15
N PRO A 171 -7.06 1.75 3.55
CA PRO A 171 -6.02 1.23 2.66
C PRO A 171 -6.25 -0.22 2.24
N VAL A 172 -6.76 -1.08 3.13
CA VAL A 172 -7.10 -2.47 2.78
C VAL A 172 -8.22 -2.52 1.74
N ALA A 173 -9.29 -1.76 1.92
CA ALA A 173 -10.39 -1.70 0.97
C ALA A 173 -9.94 -1.14 -0.38
N TRP A 174 -9.11 -0.09 -0.37
CA TRP A 174 -8.55 0.51 -1.56
C TRP A 174 -7.64 -0.47 -2.31
N TYR A 175 -6.76 -1.18 -1.60
CA TYR A 175 -5.90 -2.20 -2.18
C TYR A 175 -6.70 -3.33 -2.83
N ILE A 176 -7.74 -3.84 -2.16
CA ILE A 176 -8.62 -4.86 -2.74
C ILE A 176 -9.33 -4.33 -3.99
N SER A 177 -9.83 -3.08 -3.96
CA SER A 177 -10.43 -2.43 -5.14
C SER A 177 -9.42 -2.35 -6.30
N GLY A 178 -8.20 -1.91 -6.01
CA GLY A 178 -7.10 -1.85 -6.98
C GLY A 178 -6.81 -3.19 -7.63
N LEU A 179 -6.69 -4.27 -6.84
CA LEU A 179 -6.49 -5.62 -7.38
C LEU A 179 -7.64 -6.07 -8.29
N VAL A 180 -8.88 -5.75 -7.93
CA VAL A 180 -10.06 -6.07 -8.75
C VAL A 180 -10.06 -5.26 -10.05
N GLU A 181 -9.76 -3.96 -9.99
CA GLU A 181 -9.66 -3.09 -11.15
C GLU A 181 -8.52 -3.52 -12.08
N LEU A 182 -7.35 -3.85 -11.54
CA LEU A 182 -6.20 -4.36 -12.29
C LEU A 182 -6.55 -5.67 -13.00
N ALA A 183 -7.21 -6.59 -12.32
CA ALA A 183 -7.68 -7.84 -12.91
C ALA A 183 -8.72 -7.60 -14.02
N ALA A 184 -9.64 -6.66 -13.82
CA ALA A 184 -10.65 -6.29 -14.80
C ALA A 184 -10.04 -5.65 -16.05
N VAL A 185 -9.10 -4.71 -15.87
CA VAL A 185 -8.36 -4.06 -16.96
C VAL A 185 -7.57 -5.09 -17.74
N ARG A 186 -6.82 -5.98 -17.08
CA ARG A 186 -6.07 -7.05 -17.74
C ARG A 186 -6.98 -7.99 -18.55
N ARG A 187 -8.12 -8.38 -17.98
CA ARG A 187 -9.12 -9.21 -18.69
C ARG A 187 -9.65 -8.50 -19.94
N TYR A 188 -9.93 -7.20 -19.84
CA TYR A 188 -10.36 -6.39 -20.99
C TYR A 188 -9.27 -6.30 -22.07
N GLY A 189 -8.00 -6.10 -21.68
CA GLY A 189 -6.85 -6.10 -22.59
C GLY A 189 -6.71 -7.42 -23.34
N THR A 190 -6.73 -8.54 -22.62
CA THR A 190 -6.62 -9.90 -23.19
C THR A 190 -7.71 -10.16 -24.25
N LEU A 191 -8.96 -9.80 -23.94
CA LEU A 191 -10.07 -9.95 -24.88
C LEU A 191 -9.92 -9.04 -26.11
N SER A 192 -9.35 -7.85 -25.93
CA SER A 192 -9.10 -6.90 -27.01
C SER A 192 -8.01 -7.41 -27.96
N PHE A 193 -6.90 -7.96 -27.43
CA PHE A 193 -5.85 -8.56 -28.25
C PHE A 193 -6.35 -9.76 -29.05
N GLN A 194 -7.14 -10.64 -28.44
CA GLN A 194 -7.74 -11.79 -29.13
C GLN A 194 -8.64 -11.37 -30.29
N LYS A 195 -9.43 -10.30 -30.13
CA LYS A 195 -10.27 -9.76 -31.21
C LYS A 195 -9.44 -9.18 -32.36
N CYS A 196 -8.25 -8.67 -32.08
CA CYS A 196 -7.32 -8.13 -33.07
C CYS A 196 -6.45 -9.21 -33.75
N GLY A 197 -6.59 -10.49 -33.38
CA GLY A 197 -5.71 -11.56 -33.87
C GLY A 197 -4.29 -11.49 -33.32
N GLU A 198 -4.06 -10.68 -32.28
CA GLU A 198 -2.78 -10.57 -31.60
C GLU A 198 -2.61 -11.68 -30.55
N ASP A 199 -1.37 -12.17 -30.40
CA ASP A 199 -1.05 -13.18 -29.42
C ASP A 199 -0.96 -12.59 -28.02
N ALA A 200 -2.05 -12.67 -27.27
CA ALA A 200 -2.12 -12.24 -25.87
C ALA A 200 -1.10 -12.97 -24.96
N GLN A 201 -0.54 -14.12 -25.38
CA GLN A 201 0.50 -14.81 -24.61
C GLN A 201 1.79 -14.00 -24.50
N LYS A 202 2.02 -13.05 -25.41
CA LYS A 202 3.19 -12.16 -25.37
C LYS A 202 3.26 -11.34 -24.08
N GLU A 203 2.14 -10.99 -23.45
CA GLU A 203 2.15 -10.29 -22.13
C GLU A 203 2.69 -11.16 -20.98
N TYR A 204 2.70 -12.48 -21.13
CA TYR A 204 3.22 -13.41 -20.12
C TYR A 204 4.72 -13.69 -20.30
N GLN A 205 5.32 -13.23 -21.40
CA GLN A 205 6.75 -13.35 -21.61
C GLN A 205 7.49 -12.43 -20.65
N TRP A 206 8.55 -12.94 -20.04
CA TRP A 206 9.37 -12.16 -19.12
C TRP A 206 10.24 -11.19 -19.91
N GLY A 207 9.95 -9.90 -19.77
CA GLY A 207 10.74 -8.80 -20.31
C GLY A 207 11.62 -8.13 -19.25
N PHE A 208 12.48 -7.21 -19.68
CA PHE A 208 13.31 -6.40 -18.78
C PHE A 208 12.44 -5.59 -17.81
N GLY A 209 11.30 -5.09 -18.29
CA GLY A 209 10.32 -4.35 -17.48
C GLY A 209 9.66 -5.18 -16.37
N GLN A 210 9.79 -6.51 -16.38
CA GLN A 210 9.29 -7.41 -15.32
C GLN A 210 10.37 -7.80 -14.32
N ILE A 211 11.61 -7.96 -14.79
CA ILE A 211 12.75 -8.35 -13.95
C ILE A 211 13.07 -7.24 -12.95
N ALA A 212 13.10 -5.97 -13.39
CA ALA A 212 13.46 -4.86 -12.52
C ALA A 212 12.49 -4.69 -11.32
N PRO A 213 11.14 -4.68 -11.49
CA PRO A 213 10.21 -4.67 -10.36
C PRO A 213 10.32 -5.90 -9.46
N THR A 214 10.58 -7.07 -10.04
CA THR A 214 10.74 -8.31 -9.25
C THR A 214 11.99 -8.26 -8.38
N LEU A 215 13.10 -7.72 -8.91
CA LEU A 215 14.31 -7.47 -8.13
C LEU A 215 14.08 -6.36 -7.09
N TYR A 216 13.21 -5.40 -7.38
CA TYR A 216 12.81 -4.38 -6.41
C TYR A 216 12.06 -4.97 -5.21
N LEU A 217 11.36 -6.10 -5.35
CA LEU A 217 10.84 -6.80 -4.17
C LEU A 217 11.95 -7.22 -3.20
N LEU A 218 13.15 -7.52 -3.70
CA LEU A 218 14.30 -7.82 -2.84
C LEU A 218 14.73 -6.59 -2.03
N SER A 219 14.50 -5.38 -2.54
CA SER A 219 14.81 -4.16 -1.79
C SER A 219 13.88 -3.95 -0.60
N LEU A 220 12.72 -4.62 -0.50
CA LEU A 220 11.88 -4.60 0.71
C LEU A 220 12.50 -5.43 1.85
N PHE A 221 13.35 -6.41 1.52
CA PHE A 221 14.00 -7.24 2.53
C PHE A 221 15.17 -6.51 3.20
N LEU A 222 15.87 -5.62 2.50
CA LEU A 222 17.02 -4.91 3.07
C LEU A 222 16.63 -4.05 4.29
N PRO A 223 15.61 -3.17 4.24
CA PRO A 223 15.14 -2.41 5.40
C PRO A 223 14.62 -3.32 6.51
N THR A 224 14.03 -4.46 6.16
CA THR A 224 13.55 -5.44 7.13
C THR A 224 14.70 -6.08 7.91
N LEU A 225 15.80 -6.42 7.22
CA LEU A 225 16.99 -6.99 7.84
C LEU A 225 17.71 -5.96 8.71
N ASP A 226 17.84 -4.72 8.24
CA ASP A 226 18.44 -3.62 8.99
C ASP A 226 17.64 -3.31 10.25
N ALA A 227 16.32 -3.14 10.12
CA ALA A 227 15.43 -2.93 11.26
C ALA A 227 15.47 -4.11 12.25
N PHE A 228 15.57 -5.35 11.75
CA PHE A 228 15.67 -6.52 12.62
C PHE A 228 16.96 -6.54 13.43
N ARG A 229 18.08 -6.21 12.77
CA ARG A 229 19.38 -6.11 13.43
C ARG A 229 19.36 -5.04 14.52
N ASP A 230 18.89 -3.84 14.19
CA ASP A 230 18.80 -2.73 15.13
C ASP A 230 17.89 -3.07 16.31
N TYR A 231 16.74 -3.70 16.04
CA TYR A 231 15.84 -4.19 17.08
C TYR A 231 16.50 -5.20 18.01
N GLN A 232 17.27 -6.14 17.47
CA GLN A 232 18.00 -7.12 18.29
C GLN A 232 19.04 -6.45 19.18
N ASP A 233 19.80 -5.51 18.64
CA ASP A 233 20.85 -4.80 19.38
C ASP A 233 20.24 -3.96 20.52
N LEU A 234 19.15 -3.24 20.26
CA LEU A 234 18.37 -2.52 21.28
C LEU A 234 17.74 -3.43 22.32
N LYS A 235 17.38 -4.66 21.94
CA LYS A 235 16.83 -5.64 22.88
C LYS A 235 17.92 -6.18 23.82
N ARG A 236 19.13 -6.44 23.31
CA ARG A 236 20.27 -6.88 24.13
C ARG A 236 20.68 -5.80 25.12
N ALA A 237 20.82 -4.55 24.68
CA ALA A 237 21.19 -3.42 25.52
C ALA A 237 20.21 -3.09 26.67
N ARG A 238 19.00 -3.67 26.68
CA ARG A 238 18.00 -3.51 27.76
C ARG A 238 18.07 -4.60 28.82
N VAL A 239 18.81 -5.69 28.56
CA VAL A 239 18.96 -6.82 29.47
C VAL A 239 20.23 -6.67 30.33
N ASP A 240 21.22 -5.94 29.83
CA ASP A 240 22.44 -5.54 30.53
C ASP A 240 22.20 -4.31 31.44
#